data_AF-A0A2R6H9N7-F1
#
_entry.id   AF-A0A2R6H9N7-F1
#
_cell.length_a   1.000
_cell.length_b   1.000
_cell.length_c   1.000
_cell.angle_alpha   90.00
_cell.angle_beta   90.00
_cell.angle_gamma   90.00
#
_symmetry.space_group_name_H-M   'P 1'
#
loop_
_entity.id
_entity.type
_entity.pdbx_description
1 polymer ?
#
loop_
_entity_poly.entity_id
_entity_poly.type
_entity_poly.pdbx_seq_one_letter_code
_entity_poly.pdbx_strand_id
1 'polypeptide(L)'
;MEFLDFPEATSFARFVSQPRSYLLWQLLDQLAETREEKLLGSFVYIAGGNNREVVCEMLDAGTTLEEAVASRSQIQKSLNDLYRSEGLTASNHRKYLGGYTEVTGKGGDVMEAVETFYENVAPSFEEFLEAIQAHDEDSFDVGLARLRRGVASYGRLASFDQLELWQQLLDLTWLAPSVLRKSYVSTAGPERGFQRVFGDSMDDLSDEEVDVRLQLLHEYGVEQLNMDPSSAVYELESALCNYQKGEGGLDKDPKRDSAEPC
;
A
#
# COMPACT_ATOMS: atom_id res chain seq x y z
N MET A 1 -6.90 29.87 -10.48
CA MET A 1 -6.93 28.58 -11.21
C MET A 1 -7.45 27.59 -10.20
N GLU A 2 -8.61 27.02 -10.47
CA GLU A 2 -9.29 26.04 -9.62
C GLU A 2 -9.12 24.65 -10.22
N PHE A 3 -9.30 23.59 -9.42
CA PHE A 3 -9.20 22.22 -9.91
C PHE A 3 -10.18 21.93 -11.07
N LEU A 4 -11.39 22.49 -11.03
CA LEU A 4 -12.40 22.26 -12.06
C LEU A 4 -12.09 22.95 -13.40
N ASP A 5 -11.05 23.78 -13.48
CA ASP A 5 -10.61 24.41 -14.73
C ASP A 5 -9.90 23.40 -15.68
N PHE A 6 -9.54 22.20 -15.20
CA PHE A 6 -8.80 21.21 -15.99
C PHE A 6 -9.70 20.27 -16.83
N PRO A 7 -9.20 19.76 -17.98
CA PRO A 7 -10.03 19.12 -19.01
C PRO A 7 -10.91 17.95 -18.54
N GLU A 8 -10.40 17.11 -17.63
CA GLU A 8 -11.10 15.90 -17.16
C GLU A 8 -11.45 15.98 -15.66
N ALA A 9 -11.26 17.14 -15.01
CA ALA A 9 -11.45 17.31 -13.57
C ALA A 9 -12.88 17.00 -13.10
N THR A 10 -13.90 17.39 -13.87
CA THR A 10 -15.30 17.09 -13.55
C THR A 10 -15.58 15.58 -13.62
N SER A 11 -15.04 14.89 -14.62
CA SER A 11 -15.21 13.44 -14.78
C SER A 11 -14.46 12.69 -13.68
N PHE A 12 -13.26 13.13 -13.34
CA PHE A 12 -12.48 12.60 -12.23
C PHE A 12 -13.19 12.79 -10.88
N ALA A 13 -13.73 13.98 -10.61
CA ALA A 13 -14.49 14.24 -9.39
C ALA A 13 -15.66 13.27 -9.23
N ARG A 14 -16.41 13.00 -10.32
CA ARG A 14 -17.48 11.99 -10.29
C ARG A 14 -16.94 10.58 -10.03
N PHE A 15 -15.80 10.22 -10.61
CA PHE A 15 -15.15 8.92 -10.40
C PHE A 15 -14.65 8.74 -8.96
N VAL A 16 -14.20 9.82 -8.33
CA VAL A 16 -13.77 9.84 -6.93
C VAL A 16 -14.96 9.71 -5.99
N SER A 17 -16.08 10.38 -6.26
CA SER A 17 -17.28 10.32 -5.41
C SER A 17 -18.05 8.99 -5.49
N GLN A 18 -17.63 8.04 -6.33
CA GLN A 18 -18.24 6.72 -6.36
C GLN A 18 -17.78 5.90 -5.15
N PRO A 19 -18.69 5.21 -4.43
CA PRO A 19 -18.29 4.33 -3.34
C PRO A 19 -17.31 3.28 -3.86
N ARG A 20 -16.11 3.24 -3.29
CA ARG A 20 -15.13 2.18 -3.55
C ARG A 20 -15.04 1.29 -2.32
N SER A 21 -15.35 0.02 -2.51
CA SER A 21 -15.10 -1.00 -1.49
C SER A 21 -13.66 -1.49 -1.64
N TYR A 22 -12.70 -0.75 -1.10
CA TYR A 22 -11.37 -1.32 -0.86
C TYR A 22 -11.22 -1.49 0.65
N LEU A 23 -11.77 -2.59 1.16
CA LEU A 23 -11.91 -2.84 2.59
C LEU A 23 -10.87 -3.87 3.07
N LEU A 24 -9.65 -3.72 2.55
CA LEU A 24 -8.52 -4.55 2.94
C LEU A 24 -8.29 -4.56 4.46
N TRP A 25 -8.40 -3.40 5.09
CA TRP A 25 -8.27 -3.29 6.54
C TRP A 25 -9.37 -4.07 7.27
N GLN A 26 -10.60 -4.17 6.73
CA GLN A 26 -11.70 -4.92 7.38
C GLN A 26 -11.42 -6.43 7.39
N LEU A 27 -10.75 -6.94 6.36
CA LEU A 27 -10.30 -8.32 6.34
C LEU A 27 -9.34 -8.61 7.49
N LEU A 28 -8.34 -7.73 7.67
CA LEU A 28 -7.31 -7.91 8.70
C LEU A 28 -7.85 -7.64 10.10
N ASP A 29 -8.78 -6.70 10.25
CA ASP A 29 -9.43 -6.41 11.54
C ASP A 29 -10.25 -7.61 12.07
N GLN A 30 -10.67 -8.52 11.17
CA GLN A 30 -11.36 -9.76 11.54
C GLN A 30 -10.41 -10.93 11.80
N LEU A 31 -9.20 -10.92 11.20
CA LEU A 31 -8.25 -12.04 11.26
C LEU A 31 -7.23 -11.91 12.38
N ALA A 32 -6.96 -10.69 12.83
CA ALA A 32 -5.93 -10.38 13.80
C ALA A 32 -6.54 -9.74 15.06
N GLU A 33 -6.32 -10.35 16.21
CA GLU A 33 -6.85 -9.92 17.50
C GLU A 33 -5.92 -8.89 18.16
N THR A 34 -4.61 -9.07 18.01
CA THR A 34 -3.60 -8.20 18.62
C THR A 34 -3.06 -7.15 17.66
N ARG A 35 -2.44 -6.10 18.20
CA ARG A 35 -1.81 -5.05 17.40
C ARG A 35 -0.65 -5.60 16.57
N GLU A 36 0.12 -6.51 17.13
CA GLU A 36 1.25 -7.18 16.49
C GLU A 36 0.80 -8.12 15.38
N GLU A 37 -0.28 -8.89 15.58
CA GLU A 37 -0.88 -9.70 14.51
C GLU A 37 -1.39 -8.81 13.37
N LYS A 38 -2.00 -7.66 13.69
CA LYS A 38 -2.45 -6.68 12.68
C LYS A 38 -1.27 -6.13 11.89
N LEU A 39 -0.16 -5.83 12.56
CA LEU A 39 1.08 -5.34 11.94
C LEU A 39 1.74 -6.40 11.05
N LEU A 40 1.91 -7.62 11.56
CA LEU A 40 2.47 -8.73 10.79
C LEU A 40 1.56 -9.11 9.62
N GLY A 41 0.26 -9.26 9.87
CA GLY A 41 -0.72 -9.65 8.86
C GLY A 41 -0.86 -8.63 7.74
N SER A 42 -0.86 -7.34 8.06
CA SER A 42 -0.84 -6.27 7.04
C SER A 42 0.44 -6.26 6.22
N PHE A 43 1.60 -6.47 6.83
CA PHE A 43 2.86 -6.56 6.10
C PHE A 43 2.88 -7.77 5.17
N VAL A 44 2.47 -8.93 5.68
CA VAL A 44 2.41 -10.17 4.92
C VAL A 44 1.34 -10.13 3.84
N TYR A 45 0.25 -9.41 4.03
CA TYR A 45 -0.73 -9.21 2.98
C TYR A 45 -0.10 -8.51 1.76
N ILE A 46 0.60 -7.39 1.97
CA ILE A 46 1.26 -6.65 0.89
C ILE A 46 2.39 -7.50 0.27
N ALA A 47 3.27 -8.08 1.09
CA ALA A 47 4.38 -8.92 0.64
C ALA A 47 3.91 -10.19 -0.10
N GLY A 48 2.81 -10.77 0.37
CA GLY A 48 2.12 -11.96 -0.14
C GLY A 48 1.30 -11.70 -1.40
N GLY A 49 1.30 -10.47 -1.91
CA GLY A 49 0.62 -10.13 -3.14
C GLY A 49 -0.89 -9.98 -2.99
N ASN A 50 -1.33 -9.53 -1.81
CA ASN A 50 -2.73 -9.26 -1.48
C ASN A 50 -3.61 -10.51 -1.43
N ASN A 51 -3.07 -11.60 -0.86
CA ASN A 51 -3.79 -12.87 -0.70
C ASN A 51 -4.12 -13.08 0.78
N ARG A 52 -5.40 -13.30 1.09
CA ARG A 52 -5.90 -13.54 2.45
C ARG A 52 -5.31 -14.82 3.05
N GLU A 53 -5.28 -15.88 2.27
CA GLU A 53 -4.85 -17.21 2.69
C GLU A 53 -3.38 -17.19 3.14
N VAL A 54 -2.56 -16.34 2.50
CA VAL A 54 -1.15 -16.14 2.86
C VAL A 54 -1.02 -15.49 4.24
N VAL A 55 -1.93 -14.57 4.59
CA VAL A 55 -1.99 -13.97 5.92
C VAL A 55 -2.40 -15.00 6.96
N CYS A 56 -3.43 -15.80 6.67
CA CYS A 56 -3.91 -16.84 7.59
C CYS A 56 -2.81 -17.86 7.89
N GLU A 57 -2.15 -18.38 6.85
CA GLU A 57 -1.05 -19.35 7.01
C GLU A 57 0.14 -18.76 7.80
N MET A 58 0.39 -17.45 7.69
CA MET A 58 1.40 -16.78 8.51
C MET A 58 0.96 -16.71 9.97
N LEU A 59 -0.22 -16.17 10.25
CA LEU A 59 -0.69 -15.92 11.62
C LEU A 59 -0.91 -17.23 12.39
N ASP A 60 -1.25 -18.32 11.71
CA ASP A 60 -1.33 -19.66 12.29
C ASP A 60 0.04 -20.21 12.73
N ALA A 61 1.13 -19.76 12.08
CA ALA A 61 2.49 -20.21 12.33
C ALA A 61 3.31 -19.27 13.22
N GLY A 62 2.94 -18.00 13.30
CA GLY A 62 3.58 -17.00 14.16
C GLY A 62 2.76 -15.71 14.23
N THR A 63 2.68 -15.13 15.42
CA THR A 63 1.89 -13.91 15.69
C THR A 63 2.74 -12.65 15.71
N THR A 64 4.06 -12.81 15.83
CA THR A 64 5.04 -11.72 15.82
C THR A 64 6.08 -11.88 14.73
N LEU A 65 6.77 -10.79 14.42
CA LEU A 65 7.85 -10.77 13.44
C LEU A 65 9.01 -11.71 13.84
N GLU A 66 9.37 -11.71 15.13
CA GLU A 66 10.42 -12.58 15.67
C GLU A 66 10.04 -14.07 15.54
N GLU A 67 8.79 -14.43 15.89
CA GLU A 67 8.27 -15.80 15.74
C GLU A 67 8.25 -16.26 14.28
N ALA A 68 7.85 -15.37 13.37
CA ALA A 68 7.83 -15.66 11.94
C ALA A 68 9.24 -15.92 11.39
N VAL A 69 10.23 -15.11 11.78
CA VAL A 69 11.64 -15.32 11.41
C VAL A 69 12.19 -16.60 12.02
N ALA A 70 11.92 -16.88 13.30
CA ALA A 70 12.35 -18.11 13.97
C ALA A 70 11.78 -19.38 13.30
N SER A 71 10.56 -19.28 12.76
CA SER A 71 9.83 -20.38 12.10
C SER A 71 9.99 -20.39 10.58
N ARG A 72 10.93 -19.62 10.02
CA ARG A 72 11.05 -19.35 8.58
C ARG A 72 10.99 -20.58 7.69
N SER A 73 11.73 -21.65 8.01
CA SER A 73 11.76 -22.84 7.14
C SER A 73 10.41 -23.56 7.06
N GLN A 74 9.65 -23.57 8.15
CA GLN A 74 8.31 -24.14 8.18
C GLN A 74 7.33 -23.28 7.38
N ILE A 75 7.31 -21.97 7.66
CA ILE A 75 6.40 -21.01 7.01
C ILE A 75 6.65 -20.95 5.50
N GLN A 76 7.91 -20.85 5.05
CA GLN A 76 8.22 -20.86 3.62
C GLN A 76 7.66 -22.10 2.92
N LYS A 77 7.80 -23.28 3.53
CA LYS A 77 7.32 -24.53 2.95
C LYS A 77 5.79 -24.52 2.83
N SER A 78 5.11 -24.18 3.92
CA SER A 78 3.66 -24.00 3.98
C SER A 78 3.15 -23.05 2.90
N LEU A 79 3.72 -21.84 2.82
CA LEU A 79 3.34 -20.84 1.82
C LEU A 79 3.58 -21.33 0.39
N ASN A 80 4.71 -22.01 0.13
CA ASN A 80 4.98 -22.57 -1.20
C ASN A 80 3.95 -23.62 -1.63
N ASP A 81 3.52 -24.47 -0.70
CA ASP A 81 2.49 -25.47 -0.97
C ASP A 81 1.11 -24.81 -1.15
N LEU A 82 0.80 -23.75 -0.38
CA LEU A 82 -0.39 -22.91 -0.56
C LEU A 82 -0.42 -22.25 -1.95
N TYR A 83 0.64 -21.54 -2.33
CA TYR A 83 0.75 -20.92 -3.66
C TYR A 83 0.60 -21.92 -4.81
N ARG A 84 1.06 -23.16 -4.63
CA ARG A 84 0.94 -24.23 -5.63
C ARG A 84 -0.47 -24.82 -5.69
N SER A 85 -1.07 -25.09 -4.53
CA SER A 85 -2.38 -25.74 -4.42
C SER A 85 -3.54 -24.83 -4.83
N GLU A 86 -3.50 -23.57 -4.40
CA GLU A 86 -4.56 -22.59 -4.65
C GLU A 86 -4.34 -21.79 -5.95
N GLY A 87 -3.20 -22.00 -6.62
CA GLY A 87 -2.86 -21.30 -7.86
C GLY A 87 -2.76 -19.78 -7.69
N LEU A 88 -2.42 -19.30 -6.49
CA LEU A 88 -2.36 -17.87 -6.16
C LEU A 88 -1.29 -17.17 -7.01
N THR A 89 -1.60 -15.97 -7.48
CA THR A 89 -0.68 -15.11 -8.22
C THR A 89 0.03 -14.14 -7.27
N ALA A 90 1.26 -13.74 -7.62
CA ALA A 90 1.90 -12.62 -6.95
C ALA A 90 1.31 -11.32 -7.54
N SER A 91 1.06 -10.31 -6.70
CA SER A 91 0.58 -9.01 -7.17
C SER A 91 1.60 -8.29 -8.06
N ASN A 92 1.08 -7.54 -9.03
CA ASN A 92 1.84 -6.62 -9.90
C ASN A 92 2.53 -5.47 -9.14
N HIS A 93 2.20 -5.22 -7.87
CA HIS A 93 2.85 -4.18 -7.05
C HIS A 93 4.24 -4.60 -6.57
N ARG A 94 4.59 -5.89 -6.74
CA ARG A 94 5.92 -6.42 -6.44
C ARG A 94 6.83 -6.29 -7.66
N LYS A 95 7.84 -5.41 -7.59
CA LYS A 95 9.00 -5.49 -8.48
C LYS A 95 9.98 -6.48 -7.85
N TYR A 96 10.14 -7.63 -8.48
CA TYR A 96 11.12 -8.65 -8.10
C TYR A 96 12.53 -8.03 -8.15
N LEU A 97 13.16 -7.84 -6.99
CA LEU A 97 14.56 -7.45 -6.86
C LEU A 97 15.25 -8.56 -6.07
N GLY A 98 15.47 -9.70 -6.73
CA GLY A 98 16.08 -10.88 -6.12
C GLY A 98 17.39 -10.54 -5.41
N GLY A 99 17.59 -11.12 -4.22
CA GLY A 99 18.66 -10.69 -3.33
C GLY A 99 19.25 -11.74 -2.40
N TYR A 100 18.68 -12.93 -2.22
CA TYR A 100 19.33 -13.99 -1.42
C TYR A 100 19.24 -15.38 -2.08
N THR A 101 20.35 -16.11 -2.10
CA THR A 101 20.59 -17.31 -2.92
C THR A 101 19.97 -18.61 -2.40
N GLU A 102 19.14 -18.58 -1.35
CA GLU A 102 18.54 -19.80 -0.75
C GLU A 102 17.00 -19.81 -0.69
N VAL A 103 16.33 -18.77 -1.17
CA VAL A 103 14.86 -18.73 -1.26
C VAL A 103 14.38 -19.34 -2.57
N THR A 104 13.43 -20.27 -2.47
CA THR A 104 12.78 -20.91 -3.63
C THR A 104 11.27 -20.77 -3.49
N GLY A 105 10.61 -20.42 -4.61
CA GLY A 105 9.17 -20.26 -4.69
C GLY A 105 8.62 -18.99 -4.02
N LYS A 106 7.33 -18.72 -4.27
CA LYS A 106 6.65 -17.50 -3.83
C LYS A 106 6.58 -17.35 -2.30
N GLY A 107 6.52 -18.45 -1.56
CA GLY A 107 6.60 -18.43 -0.10
C GLY A 107 7.97 -18.00 0.41
N GLY A 108 9.04 -18.32 -0.33
CA GLY A 108 10.38 -17.82 -0.03
C GLY A 108 10.45 -16.31 -0.20
N ASP A 109 9.84 -15.80 -1.27
CA ASP A 109 9.78 -14.37 -1.54
C ASP A 109 9.06 -13.60 -0.41
N VAL A 110 8.00 -14.15 0.21
CA VAL A 110 7.33 -13.53 1.36
C VAL A 110 8.25 -13.51 2.59
N MET A 111 8.88 -14.65 2.91
CA MET A 111 9.79 -14.74 4.05
C MET A 111 11.00 -13.82 3.92
N GLU A 112 11.57 -13.68 2.72
CA GLU A 112 12.66 -12.75 2.46
C GLU A 112 12.27 -11.32 2.83
N ALA A 113 11.04 -10.88 2.52
CA ALA A 113 10.57 -9.54 2.88
C ALA A 113 10.45 -9.37 4.41
N VAL A 114 9.94 -10.38 5.10
CA VAL A 114 9.76 -10.42 6.56
C VAL A 114 11.12 -10.38 7.27
N GLU A 115 12.04 -11.27 6.89
CA GLU A 115 13.41 -11.33 7.42
C GLU A 115 14.15 -10.01 7.16
N THR A 116 14.05 -9.47 5.94
CA THR A 116 14.72 -8.22 5.58
C THR A 116 14.20 -7.04 6.41
N PHE A 117 12.89 -6.96 6.67
CA PHE A 117 12.33 -5.93 7.53
C PHE A 117 12.84 -6.07 8.98
N TYR A 118 12.82 -7.29 9.52
CA TYR A 118 13.35 -7.60 10.85
C TYR A 118 14.81 -7.19 11.02
N GLU A 119 15.66 -7.52 10.03
CA GLU A 119 17.10 -7.27 10.10
C GLU A 119 17.50 -5.82 9.81
N ASN A 120 16.84 -5.15 8.85
CA ASN A 120 17.33 -3.88 8.29
C ASN A 120 16.48 -2.66 8.63
N VAL A 121 15.25 -2.85 9.10
CA VAL A 121 14.33 -1.74 9.43
C VAL A 121 14.12 -1.65 10.93
N ALA A 122 13.53 -2.68 11.53
CA ALA A 122 13.36 -2.80 12.97
C ALA A 122 13.06 -4.26 13.34
N PRO A 123 13.61 -4.77 14.46
CA PRO A 123 13.27 -6.09 14.99
C PRO A 123 11.78 -6.25 15.34
N SER A 124 11.07 -5.15 15.60
CA SER A 124 9.63 -5.17 15.80
C SER A 124 8.94 -4.07 14.99
N PHE A 125 7.70 -4.33 14.57
CA PHE A 125 6.88 -3.32 13.93
C PHE A 125 6.58 -2.13 14.85
N GLU A 126 6.47 -2.37 16.16
CA GLU A 126 6.23 -1.31 17.14
C GLU A 126 7.42 -0.37 17.25
N GLU A 127 8.63 -0.89 17.39
CA GLU A 127 9.86 -0.10 17.38
C GLU A 127 9.97 0.72 16.08
N PHE A 128 9.55 0.14 14.95
CA PHE A 128 9.50 0.87 13.70
C PHE A 128 8.52 2.05 13.74
N LEU A 129 7.28 1.81 14.17
CA LEU A 129 6.25 2.86 14.25
C LEU A 129 6.62 3.97 15.24
N GLU A 130 7.13 3.62 16.42
CA GLU A 130 7.62 4.58 17.41
C GLU A 130 8.76 5.44 16.85
N ALA A 131 9.70 4.79 16.15
CA ALA A 131 10.82 5.49 15.53
C ALA A 131 10.42 6.38 14.36
N ILE A 132 9.30 6.10 13.69
CA ILE A 132 8.71 7.03 12.72
C ILE A 132 8.03 8.18 13.46
N GLN A 133 7.17 7.88 14.43
CA GLN A 133 6.34 8.87 15.13
C GLN A 133 7.16 9.95 15.81
N ALA A 134 8.36 9.60 16.32
CA ALA A 134 9.28 10.54 16.95
C ALA A 134 9.72 11.72 16.03
N HIS A 135 9.42 11.69 14.74
CA HIS A 135 9.80 12.70 13.75
C HIS A 135 8.66 13.64 13.30
N ASP A 136 7.52 13.67 14.00
CA ASP A 136 6.29 14.50 13.90
C ASP A 136 6.01 15.34 12.62
N GLU A 137 6.94 16.12 12.08
CA GLU A 137 6.73 16.89 10.84
C GLU A 137 6.95 16.08 9.56
N ASP A 138 7.79 15.03 9.58
CA ASP A 138 8.17 14.23 8.39
C ASP A 138 7.89 12.73 8.54
N SER A 139 7.10 12.33 9.55
CA SER A 139 6.84 10.93 9.91
C SER A 139 6.47 10.06 8.70
N PHE A 140 5.53 10.49 7.86
CA PHE A 140 5.15 9.73 6.67
C PHE A 140 6.34 9.53 5.69
N ASP A 141 7.05 10.60 5.34
CA ASP A 141 8.18 10.56 4.40
C ASP A 141 9.34 9.72 4.96
N VAL A 142 9.59 9.79 6.27
CA VAL A 142 10.57 8.96 6.99
C VAL A 142 10.17 7.50 6.90
N GLY A 143 8.92 7.14 7.19
CA GLY A 143 8.42 5.78 7.09
C GLY A 143 8.55 5.23 5.67
N LEU A 144 8.13 6.02 4.67
CA LEU A 144 8.23 5.67 3.26
C LEU A 144 9.69 5.46 2.84
N ALA A 145 10.60 6.34 3.25
CA ALA A 145 12.02 6.22 2.93
C ALA A 145 12.67 5.01 3.59
N ARG A 146 12.32 4.70 4.85
CA ARG A 146 12.84 3.54 5.58
C ARG A 146 12.38 2.23 4.94
N LEU A 147 11.11 2.08 4.63
CA LEU A 147 10.59 0.89 3.95
C LEU A 147 11.28 0.66 2.59
N ARG A 148 11.39 1.72 1.77
CA ARG A 148 11.99 1.63 0.42
C ARG A 148 13.48 1.28 0.42
N ARG A 149 14.23 1.70 1.45
CA ARG A 149 15.67 1.43 1.55
C ARG A 149 15.95 0.13 2.27
N GLY A 150 15.13 -0.18 3.29
CA GLY A 150 15.34 -1.28 4.20
C GLY A 150 14.76 -2.59 3.72
N VAL A 151 13.67 -2.58 2.94
CA VAL A 151 13.04 -3.81 2.41
C VAL A 151 13.19 -3.85 0.89
N ALA A 152 14.18 -4.60 0.40
CA ALA A 152 14.55 -4.62 -1.03
C ALA A 152 13.41 -5.02 -1.97
N SER A 153 12.45 -5.83 -1.51
CA SER A 153 11.27 -6.25 -2.27
C SER A 153 10.11 -5.25 -2.27
N TYR A 154 10.16 -4.22 -1.41
CA TYR A 154 9.15 -3.16 -1.33
C TYR A 154 9.50 -2.01 -2.27
N GLY A 155 8.82 -2.01 -3.43
CA GLY A 155 8.80 -0.83 -4.30
C GLY A 155 8.03 0.32 -3.67
N ARG A 156 8.16 1.53 -4.24
CA ARG A 156 7.48 2.75 -3.77
C ARG A 156 5.97 2.55 -3.53
N LEU A 157 5.28 1.91 -4.47
CA LEU A 157 3.83 1.67 -4.40
C LEU A 157 3.48 0.74 -3.22
N ALA A 158 4.19 -0.36 -3.06
CA ALA A 158 3.99 -1.28 -1.93
C ALA A 158 4.25 -0.60 -0.58
N SER A 159 5.25 0.27 -0.48
CA SER A 159 5.49 1.05 0.74
C SER A 159 4.37 2.06 1.01
N PHE A 160 3.82 2.69 -0.01
CA PHE A 160 2.70 3.64 0.13
C PHE A 160 1.43 2.91 0.59
N ASP A 161 1.05 1.82 -0.10
CA ASP A 161 -0.07 0.95 0.26
C ASP A 161 0.06 0.40 1.71
N GLN A 162 1.29 0.11 2.14
CA GLN A 162 1.55 -0.38 3.50
C GLN A 162 1.26 0.68 4.58
N LEU A 163 1.68 1.92 4.34
CA LEU A 163 1.46 3.02 5.28
C LEU A 163 -0.03 3.40 5.36
N GLU A 164 -0.73 3.39 4.22
CA GLU A 164 -2.20 3.51 4.17
C GLU A 164 -2.86 2.44 5.04
N LEU A 165 -2.45 1.18 4.85
CA LEU A 165 -3.05 0.06 5.56
C LEU A 165 -2.82 0.17 7.07
N TRP A 166 -1.64 0.59 7.52
CA TRP A 166 -1.38 0.81 8.94
C TRP A 166 -2.13 2.02 9.50
N GLN A 167 -2.25 3.10 8.74
CA GLN A 167 -3.06 4.26 9.14
C GLN A 167 -4.50 3.83 9.43
N GLN A 168 -5.12 3.08 8.53
CA GLN A 168 -6.50 2.61 8.66
C GLN A 168 -6.66 1.54 9.74
N LEU A 169 -5.81 0.50 9.74
CA LEU A 169 -5.94 -0.66 10.62
C LEU A 169 -5.65 -0.34 12.09
N LEU A 170 -4.80 0.66 12.35
CA LEU A 170 -4.29 0.98 13.69
C LEU A 170 -4.66 2.40 14.16
N ASP A 171 -5.54 3.10 13.42
CA ASP A 171 -5.98 4.47 13.68
C ASP A 171 -4.80 5.46 13.86
N LEU A 172 -3.79 5.35 12.97
CA LEU A 172 -2.60 6.18 13.00
C LEU A 172 -2.78 7.40 12.09
N THR A 173 -3.69 8.30 12.44
CA THR A 173 -3.98 9.51 11.64
C THR A 173 -2.76 10.40 11.40
N TRP A 174 -1.75 10.33 12.27
CA TRP A 174 -0.46 11.00 12.12
C TRP A 174 0.42 10.39 11.01
N LEU A 175 0.15 9.16 10.57
CA LEU A 175 0.85 8.47 9.50
C LEU A 175 0.20 8.76 8.14
N ALA A 176 -0.18 10.01 7.90
CA ALA A 176 -0.70 10.48 6.64
C ALA A 176 0.00 11.79 6.26
N PRO A 177 0.43 11.94 4.99
CA PRO A 177 0.96 13.22 4.54
C PRO A 177 -0.18 14.25 4.46
N SER A 178 0.14 15.51 4.75
CA SER A 178 -0.85 16.60 4.76
C SER A 178 -1.25 17.09 3.36
N VAL A 179 -0.48 16.73 2.33
CA VAL A 179 -0.70 17.14 0.94
C VAL A 179 -0.23 16.04 -0.02
N LEU A 180 -0.93 15.87 -1.13
CA LEU A 180 -0.52 14.99 -2.23
C LEU A 180 0.65 15.60 -3.02
N ARG A 181 1.77 14.87 -3.16
CA ARG A 181 3.00 15.33 -3.83
C ARG A 181 3.42 14.40 -4.96
N LYS A 182 4.19 14.92 -5.92
CA LYS A 182 4.75 14.18 -7.07
C LYS A 182 5.50 12.94 -6.64
N SER A 183 6.22 13.01 -5.52
CA SER A 183 6.99 11.89 -4.96
C SER A 183 6.14 10.66 -4.62
N TYR A 184 4.84 10.82 -4.39
CA TYR A 184 3.89 9.75 -4.05
C TYR A 184 3.22 9.17 -5.30
N VAL A 185 2.93 10.02 -6.28
CA VAL A 185 2.20 9.66 -7.51
C VAL A 185 3.10 9.37 -8.72
N SER A 186 4.43 9.41 -8.56
CA SER A 186 5.39 9.13 -9.65
C SER A 186 5.59 7.63 -9.87
N THR A 187 4.48 6.95 -10.16
CA THR A 187 4.46 5.58 -10.68
C THR A 187 3.52 5.51 -11.89
N ALA A 188 3.71 4.50 -12.74
CA ALA A 188 3.10 4.48 -14.07
C ALA A 188 1.56 4.55 -14.08
N GLY A 189 0.87 4.16 -13.01
CA GLY A 189 -0.59 4.26 -12.90
C GLY A 189 -1.03 5.70 -12.62
N PRO A 190 -0.71 6.26 -11.43
CA PRO A 190 -1.06 7.62 -11.07
C PRO A 190 -0.50 8.69 -12.01
N GLU A 191 0.69 8.51 -12.59
CA GLU A 191 1.24 9.43 -13.62
C GLU A 191 0.31 9.54 -14.84
N ARG A 192 -0.19 8.40 -15.33
CA ARG A 192 -1.16 8.38 -16.44
C ARG A 192 -2.51 8.95 -16.03
N GLY A 193 -2.93 8.71 -14.78
CA GLY A 193 -4.13 9.29 -14.20
C GLY A 193 -4.05 10.82 -14.17
N PHE A 194 -2.94 11.35 -13.68
CA PHE A 194 -2.66 12.78 -13.64
C PHE A 194 -2.70 13.38 -15.05
N GLN A 195 -1.97 12.79 -16.00
CA GLN A 195 -1.95 13.27 -17.38
C GLN A 195 -3.36 13.33 -17.97
N ARG A 196 -4.18 12.32 -17.67
CA ARG A 196 -5.58 12.31 -18.10
C ARG A 196 -6.37 13.45 -17.46
N VAL A 197 -6.25 13.67 -16.15
CA VAL A 197 -7.00 14.69 -15.41
C VAL A 197 -6.63 16.11 -15.86
N PHE A 198 -5.32 16.40 -15.88
CA PHE A 198 -4.78 17.74 -16.07
C PHE A 198 -4.47 18.09 -17.53
N GLY A 199 -4.34 17.08 -18.40
CA GLY A 199 -4.01 17.25 -19.82
C GLY A 199 -2.51 17.36 -20.13
N ASP A 200 -1.67 17.50 -19.10
CA ASP A 200 -0.22 17.66 -19.22
C ASP A 200 0.53 16.44 -18.68
N SER A 201 1.64 16.05 -19.32
CA SER A 201 2.52 15.02 -18.76
C SER A 201 3.31 15.57 -17.57
N MET A 202 3.51 14.76 -16.52
CA MET A 202 4.41 15.13 -15.41
C MET A 202 5.85 15.36 -15.85
N ASP A 203 6.27 14.75 -16.97
CA ASP A 203 7.62 14.90 -17.54
C ASP A 203 7.80 16.25 -18.26
N ASP A 204 6.70 16.88 -18.67
CA ASP A 204 6.69 18.17 -19.39
C ASP A 204 6.64 19.38 -18.43
N LEU A 205 6.51 19.12 -17.13
CA LEU A 205 6.27 20.11 -16.07
C LEU A 205 7.41 20.10 -15.05
N SER A 206 7.65 21.25 -14.40
CA SER A 206 8.52 21.30 -13.22
C SER A 206 7.90 20.52 -12.04
N ASP A 207 8.72 20.10 -11.09
CA ASP A 207 8.23 19.41 -9.88
C ASP A 207 7.23 20.30 -9.11
N GLU A 208 7.51 21.61 -9.01
CA GLU A 208 6.60 22.58 -8.39
C GLU A 208 5.27 22.71 -9.14
N GLU A 209 5.30 22.69 -10.48
CA GLU A 209 4.07 22.76 -11.28
C GLU A 209 3.19 21.52 -11.15
N VAL A 210 3.80 20.35 -10.94
CA VAL A 210 3.07 19.11 -10.63
C VAL A 210 2.49 19.19 -9.21
N ASP A 211 3.29 19.59 -8.22
CA ASP A 211 2.86 19.69 -6.83
C ASP A 211 1.72 20.71 -6.65
N VAL A 212 1.76 21.86 -7.34
CA VAL A 212 0.64 22.83 -7.32
C VAL A 212 -0.65 22.21 -7.85
N ARG A 213 -0.60 21.42 -8.93
CA ARG A 213 -1.79 20.75 -9.48
C ARG A 213 -2.33 19.66 -8.54
N LEU A 214 -1.43 18.90 -7.91
CA LEU A 214 -1.80 17.89 -6.91
C LEU A 214 -2.38 18.52 -5.65
N GLN A 215 -1.87 19.67 -5.24
CA GLN A 215 -2.42 20.46 -4.14
C GLN A 215 -3.84 20.95 -4.47
N LEU A 216 -4.07 21.49 -5.66
CA LEU A 216 -5.42 21.89 -6.10
C LEU A 216 -6.40 20.70 -6.06
N LEU A 217 -5.96 19.51 -6.47
CA LEU A 217 -6.77 18.30 -6.38
C LEU A 217 -7.04 17.89 -4.93
N HIS A 218 -6.03 17.97 -4.06
CA HIS A 218 -6.16 17.66 -2.64
C HIS A 218 -7.13 18.60 -1.93
N GLU A 219 -6.97 19.90 -2.12
CA GLU A 219 -7.87 20.94 -1.58
C GLU A 219 -9.30 20.72 -2.08
N TYR A 220 -9.49 20.40 -3.37
CA TYR A 220 -10.81 20.06 -3.89
C TYR A 220 -11.41 18.80 -3.23
N GLY A 221 -10.60 17.75 -3.03
CA GLY A 221 -11.03 16.54 -2.34
C GLY A 221 -11.51 16.81 -0.91
N VAL A 222 -10.73 17.55 -0.13
CA VAL A 222 -11.06 17.87 1.26
C VAL A 222 -12.24 18.83 1.35
N GLU A 223 -12.22 19.95 0.62
CA GLU A 223 -13.19 21.03 0.80
C GLU A 223 -14.50 20.80 0.04
N GLN A 224 -14.43 20.26 -1.18
CA GLN A 224 -15.61 20.14 -2.06
C GLN A 224 -16.21 18.74 -2.02
N LEU A 225 -15.38 17.70 -1.88
CA LEU A 225 -15.84 16.32 -1.77
C LEU A 225 -16.01 15.84 -0.31
N ASN A 226 -15.65 16.66 0.68
CA ASN A 226 -15.70 16.34 2.11
C ASN A 226 -14.93 15.06 2.47
N MET A 227 -13.79 14.82 1.81
CA MET A 227 -12.88 13.74 2.19
C MET A 227 -12.29 14.01 3.56
N ASP A 228 -12.03 12.95 4.33
CA ASP A 228 -11.26 13.07 5.57
C ASP A 228 -9.83 13.52 5.22
N PRO A 229 -9.34 14.65 5.77
CA PRO A 229 -7.97 15.10 5.55
C PRO A 229 -6.91 14.02 5.82
N SER A 230 -7.19 13.10 6.75
CA SER A 230 -6.26 12.02 7.12
C SER A 230 -6.17 10.90 6.08
N SER A 231 -7.17 10.73 5.21
CA SER A 231 -7.19 9.69 4.16
C SER A 231 -7.12 10.24 2.74
N ALA A 232 -7.38 11.54 2.55
CA ALA A 232 -7.54 12.15 1.23
C ALA A 232 -6.36 11.88 0.28
N VAL A 233 -5.12 11.90 0.78
CA VAL A 233 -3.93 11.62 -0.05
C VAL A 233 -3.96 10.20 -0.61
N TYR A 234 -4.28 9.20 0.22
CA TYR A 234 -4.37 7.80 -0.21
C TYR A 234 -5.52 7.59 -1.21
N GLU A 235 -6.70 8.15 -0.91
CA GLU A 235 -7.87 8.02 -1.77
C GLU A 235 -7.65 8.66 -3.15
N LEU A 236 -7.00 9.83 -3.19
CA LEU A 236 -6.69 10.56 -4.42
C LEU A 236 -5.58 9.90 -5.22
N GLU A 237 -4.52 9.38 -4.58
CA GLU A 237 -3.48 8.57 -5.25
C GLU A 237 -4.12 7.34 -5.91
N SER A 238 -4.93 6.59 -5.15
CA SER A 238 -5.61 5.39 -5.63
C SER A 238 -6.60 5.73 -6.74
N ALA A 239 -7.27 6.87 -6.66
CA ALA A 239 -8.12 7.38 -7.73
C ALA A 239 -7.34 7.71 -8.99
N LEU A 240 -6.20 8.39 -8.91
CA LEU A 240 -5.34 8.62 -10.07
C LEU A 240 -4.88 7.29 -10.68
N CYS A 241 -4.46 6.34 -9.83
CA CYS A 241 -4.01 5.02 -10.25
C CYS A 241 -5.06 4.22 -11.03
N ASN A 242 -6.33 4.33 -10.63
CA ASN A 242 -7.43 3.58 -11.24
C ASN A 242 -8.13 4.36 -12.36
N TYR A 243 -8.14 5.69 -12.33
CA TYR A 243 -8.80 6.50 -13.36
C TYR A 243 -8.17 6.31 -14.74
N GLN A 244 -6.87 6.04 -14.82
CA GLN A 244 -6.20 5.72 -16.08
C GLN A 244 -6.76 4.45 -16.77
N LYS A 245 -7.41 3.54 -16.03
CA LYS A 245 -7.97 2.29 -16.58
C LYS A 245 -9.29 2.49 -17.35
N GLY A 246 -9.90 3.67 -17.31
CA GLY A 246 -11.17 3.99 -18.00
C GLY A 246 -12.43 3.47 -17.28
N GLU A 247 -13.62 3.86 -17.76
CA GLU A 247 -14.93 3.56 -17.13
C GLU A 247 -15.27 2.05 -17.01
N GLY A 248 -14.50 1.16 -17.64
CA GLY A 248 -14.71 -0.30 -17.59
C GLY A 248 -13.62 -1.09 -16.86
N GLY A 249 -12.59 -0.42 -16.33
CA GLY A 249 -11.34 -1.05 -15.90
C GLY A 249 -11.09 -1.03 -14.39
N LEU A 250 -12.13 -1.03 -13.54
CA LEU A 250 -11.93 -1.34 -12.12
C LEU A 250 -11.33 -2.76 -12.01
N ASP A 251 -10.34 -2.93 -11.12
CA ASP A 251 -9.70 -4.22 -10.87
C ASP A 251 -10.74 -5.19 -10.28
N LYS A 252 -11.47 -5.88 -11.16
CA LYS A 252 -12.44 -6.90 -10.78
C LYS A 252 -11.71 -8.22 -10.59
N ASP A 253 -10.80 -8.30 -9.63
CA ASP A 253 -10.26 -9.59 -9.21
C ASP A 253 -11.16 -10.15 -8.10
N PRO A 254 -12.14 -11.02 -8.43
CA PRO A 254 -13.15 -11.47 -7.47
C PRO A 254 -12.55 -12.33 -6.35
N LYS A 255 -11.29 -12.78 -6.47
CA LYS A 255 -10.57 -13.50 -5.42
C LYS A 255 -9.98 -12.58 -4.35
N ARG A 256 -9.80 -11.30 -4.65
CA ARG A 256 -9.30 -10.29 -3.72
C ARG A 256 -10.40 -9.79 -2.75
N ASP A 257 -11.65 -9.88 -3.19
CA ASP A 257 -12.83 -9.33 -2.51
C ASP A 257 -13.79 -10.40 -1.94
N SER A 258 -13.51 -11.70 -2.12
CA SER A 258 -14.36 -12.78 -1.59
C SER A 258 -14.09 -13.01 -0.10
N ALA A 259 -14.70 -12.19 0.73
CA ALA A 259 -14.78 -12.42 2.17
C ALA A 259 -15.82 -13.52 2.48
N GLU A 260 -15.36 -14.78 2.57
CA GLU A 260 -16.06 -15.80 3.35
C GLU A 260 -15.29 -16.03 4.66
N PRO A 261 -15.99 -16.12 5.81
CA PRO A 261 -15.36 -16.42 7.09
C PRO A 261 -14.78 -17.86 7.06
N CYS A 262 -13.64 -18.04 7.73
CA CYS A 262 -13.07 -19.37 7.95
C CYS A 262 -13.98 -20.25 8.82
#